data_AF-A0A0T6W2R7-F1
#
_entry.id   AF-A0A0T6W2R7-F1
#
_cell.length_a   1.000
_cell.length_b   1.000
_cell.length_c   1.000
_cell.angle_alpha   90.00
_cell.angle_beta   90.00
_cell.angle_gamma   90.00
#
_symmetry.space_group_name_H-M   'P 1'
#
loop_
_entity.id
_entity.type
_entity.pdbx_description
1 polymer ?
#
loop_
_entity_poly.entity_id
_entity_poly.type
_entity_poly.pdbx_seq_one_letter_code
_entity_poly.pdbx_strand_id
1 'polypeptide(L)'
;MSSTMKLRTFLKYATKRERAELATVCNDSVAYLYQLAGKHRHASPQMATRIEQISQRVADRSGGRLEPVPRVSLVRYPEIFVGLQGWE
;
A
#
# COMPACT_ATOMS: atom_id res chain seq x y z
N MET A 1 17.74 -3.15 10.88
CA MET A 1 17.06 -3.27 9.57
C MET A 1 15.57 -3.24 9.80
N SER A 2 14.90 -2.09 9.67
CA SER A 2 13.42 -2.07 9.66
C SER A 2 12.94 -2.86 8.45
N SER A 3 12.33 -4.02 8.69
CA SER A 3 11.76 -4.84 7.62
C SER A 3 10.49 -4.16 7.13
N THR A 4 10.60 -3.33 6.09
CA THR A 4 9.47 -2.54 5.59
C THR A 4 8.34 -3.44 5.08
N MET A 5 7.10 -3.15 5.51
CA MET A 5 5.89 -3.88 5.12
C MET A 5 5.69 -3.91 3.60
N LYS A 6 5.63 -5.11 3.01
CA LYS A 6 5.25 -5.30 1.60
C LYS A 6 3.74 -5.51 1.49
N LEU A 7 3.13 -5.06 0.38
CA LEU A 7 1.69 -5.27 0.14
C LEU A 7 1.27 -6.75 0.25
N ARG A 8 2.09 -7.68 -0.25
CA ARG A 8 1.82 -9.12 -0.12
C ARG A 8 1.72 -9.57 1.34
N THR A 9 2.61 -9.07 2.19
CA THR A 9 2.61 -9.35 3.64
C THR A 9 1.39 -8.73 4.30
N PHE A 10 1.08 -7.48 3.96
CA PHE A 10 -0.14 -6.80 4.40
C PHE A 10 -1.39 -7.63 4.11
N LEU A 11 -1.59 -8.06 2.86
CA LEU A 11 -2.76 -8.82 2.47
C LEU A 11 -2.86 -10.19 3.16
N LYS A 12 -1.71 -10.79 3.51
CA LYS A 12 -1.64 -12.07 4.24
C LYS A 12 -2.15 -11.92 5.68
N TYR A 13 -1.76 -10.86 6.38
CA TYR A 13 -2.11 -10.65 7.78
C TYR A 13 -3.40 -9.84 7.97
N ALA A 14 -3.84 -9.09 6.95
CA ALA A 14 -5.07 -8.31 6.99
C ALA A 14 -6.32 -9.20 7.06
N THR A 15 -7.33 -8.72 7.76
CA THR A 15 -8.68 -9.29 7.77
C THR A 15 -9.40 -9.02 6.45
N LYS A 16 -10.56 -9.67 6.23
CA LYS A 16 -11.40 -9.40 5.05
C LYS A 16 -11.82 -7.93 4.97
N ARG A 17 -12.19 -7.33 6.11
CA ARG A 17 -12.62 -5.93 6.20
C ARG A 17 -11.49 -4.95 5.89
N GLU A 18 -10.30 -5.20 6.44
CA GLU A 18 -9.11 -4.37 6.19
C GLU A 18 -8.68 -4.43 4.72
N ARG A 19 -8.78 -5.61 4.08
CA ARG A 19 -8.54 -5.74 2.62
C ARG A 19 -9.58 -4.97 1.80
N ALA A 20 -10.86 -5.04 2.16
CA ALA A 20 -11.91 -4.30 1.48
C ALA A 20 -11.70 -2.78 1.62
N GLU A 21 -11.30 -2.32 2.81
CA GLU A 21 -11.01 -0.91 3.05
C GLU A 21 -9.84 -0.43 2.20
N LEU A 22 -8.75 -1.19 2.10
CA LEU A 22 -7.63 -0.85 1.22
C LEU A 22 -8.04 -0.87 -0.26
N ALA A 23 -8.95 -1.76 -0.64
CA ALA A 23 -9.41 -1.90 -2.02
C ALA A 23 -10.22 -0.70 -2.53
N THR A 24 -10.76 0.15 -1.65
CA THR A 24 -11.43 1.40 -2.03
C THR A 24 -10.54 2.31 -2.89
N VAL A 25 -9.21 2.23 -2.72
CA VAL A 25 -8.23 2.96 -3.54
C VAL A 25 -8.14 2.39 -4.96
N CYS A 26 -8.47 1.10 -5.12
CA CYS A 26 -8.41 0.35 -6.38
C CYS A 26 -9.82 0.10 -6.95
N ASN A 27 -10.72 1.09 -6.83
CA ASN A 27 -12.11 0.99 -7.30
C ASN A 27 -12.81 -0.26 -6.76
N ASP A 28 -12.65 -0.49 -5.46
CA ASP A 28 -13.18 -1.62 -4.68
C ASP A 28 -12.69 -3.02 -5.10
N SER A 29 -11.69 -3.11 -5.97
CA SER A 29 -11.16 -4.39 -6.45
C SER A 29 -10.06 -4.96 -5.53
N VAL A 30 -10.43 -5.91 -4.68
CA VAL A 30 -9.45 -6.69 -3.88
C VAL A 30 -8.52 -7.50 -4.81
N ALA A 31 -9.02 -8.00 -5.94
CA ALA A 31 -8.22 -8.72 -6.93
C ALA A 31 -7.09 -7.84 -7.47
N TYR A 32 -7.33 -6.54 -7.67
CA TYR A 32 -6.32 -5.59 -8.10
C TYR A 32 -5.18 -5.46 -7.08
N LEU A 33 -5.48 -5.46 -5.77
CA LEU A 33 -4.46 -5.47 -4.72
C LEU A 33 -3.56 -6.70 -4.82
N TYR A 34 -4.12 -7.88 -5.13
CA TYR A 34 -3.33 -9.09 -5.35
C TYR A 34 -2.49 -9.02 -6.63
N GLN A 35 -2.99 -8.41 -7.70
CA GLN A 35 -2.19 -8.16 -8.92
C GLN A 35 -0.98 -7.26 -8.63
N LEU A 36 -1.17 -6.20 -7.83
CA LEU A 36 -0.08 -5.33 -7.37
C LEU A 36 0.90 -6.11 -6.48
N ALA A 37 0.39 -6.86 -5.50
CA ALA A 37 1.21 -7.64 -4.57
C ALA A 37 2.03 -8.73 -5.28
N GLY A 38 1.48 -9.31 -6.36
CA GLY A 38 2.15 -10.27 -7.22
C GLY A 38 3.07 -9.66 -8.26
N LYS A 39 3.20 -8.32 -8.32
CA LYS A 39 3.97 -7.59 -9.35
C LYS A 39 3.53 -7.86 -10.79
N HIS A 40 2.31 -8.33 -11.00
CA HIS A 40 1.73 -8.43 -12.35
C HIS A 40 1.46 -7.06 -12.95
N ARG A 41 1.33 -6.04 -12.10
CA ARG A 41 1.24 -4.63 -12.48
C ARG A 41 1.83 -3.75 -11.38
N HIS A 42 2.09 -2.50 -11.73
CA HIS A 42 2.52 -1.46 -10.80
C HIS A 42 1.40 -0.43 -10.64
N ALA A 43 1.31 0.17 -9.45
CA ALA A 43 0.38 1.26 -9.19
C ALA A 43 0.87 2.54 -9.88
N SER A 44 -0.06 3.46 -10.19
CA SER A 44 0.32 4.83 -10.48
C SER A 44 0.87 5.52 -9.22
N PRO A 45 1.63 6.61 -9.34
CA PRO A 45 2.22 7.29 -8.18
C PRO A 45 1.16 7.83 -7.20
N GLN A 46 0.05 8.33 -7.75
CA GLN A 46 -1.10 8.81 -6.98
C GLN A 46 -1.80 7.65 -6.26
N MET A 47 -2.01 6.52 -6.95
CA MET A 47 -2.59 5.32 -6.34
C MET A 47 -1.70 4.77 -5.23
N ALA A 48 -0.39 4.69 -5.45
CA ALA A 48 0.57 4.24 -4.46
C ALA A 48 0.57 5.12 -3.20
N THR A 49 0.49 6.44 -3.37
CA THR A 49 0.39 7.40 -2.25
C THR A 49 -0.90 7.19 -1.45
N ARG A 50 -2.04 6.98 -2.14
CA ARG A 50 -3.31 6.68 -1.47
C ARG A 50 -3.28 5.31 -0.75
N ILE A 51 -2.65 4.29 -1.34
CA ILE A 51 -2.48 2.98 -0.69
C ILE A 51 -1.65 3.14 0.59
N GLU A 52 -0.57 3.91 0.57
CA GLU A 52 0.23 4.20 1.76
C GLU A 52 -0.62 4.87 2.86
N GLN A 53 -1.35 5.94 2.52
CA GLN A 53 -2.23 6.65 3.46
C GLN A 53 -3.32 5.76 4.07
N ILE A 54 -4.01 4.96 3.26
CA ILE A 54 -5.07 4.07 3.76
C ILE A 54 -4.48 2.90 4.56
N SER A 55 -3.37 2.32 4.10
CA SER A 55 -2.69 1.26 4.85
C SER A 55 -2.15 1.73 6.20
N GLN A 56 -1.71 3.00 6.32
CA GLN A 56 -1.38 3.62 7.61
C GLN A 56 -2.60 3.64 8.54
N ARG A 57 -3.75 4.19 8.07
CA ARG A 57 -4.99 4.24 8.88
C ARG A 57 -5.48 2.85 9.31
N VAL A 58 -5.28 1.85 8.47
CA VAL A 58 -5.58 0.45 8.80
C VAL A 58 -4.58 -0.08 9.83
N ALA A 59 -3.29 0.18 9.65
CA ALA A 59 -2.23 -0.21 10.58
C ALA A 59 -2.45 0.36 11.98
N ASP A 60 -2.82 1.65 12.09
CA ASP A 60 -3.10 2.33 13.37
C ASP A 60 -4.19 1.64 14.19
N ARG A 61 -5.17 1.02 13.52
CA ARG A 61 -6.29 0.30 14.16
C ARG A 61 -6.05 -1.21 14.29
N SER A 62 -4.92 -1.71 13.79
CA SER A 62 -4.64 -3.15 13.72
C SER A 62 -4.05 -3.75 14.99
N GLY A 63 -3.71 -2.92 15.99
CA GLY A 63 -3.07 -3.34 17.23
C GLY A 63 -1.63 -3.83 17.04
N GLY A 64 -0.90 -3.24 16.08
CA GLY A 64 0.50 -3.59 15.78
C GLY A 64 0.67 -4.81 14.86
N ARG A 65 -0.42 -5.44 14.42
CA ARG A 65 -0.37 -6.57 13.47
C ARG A 65 0.04 -6.14 12.06
N LEU A 66 -0.26 -4.91 11.68
CA LEU A 66 0.03 -4.35 10.37
C LEU A 66 0.89 -3.10 10.51
N GLU A 67 1.75 -2.89 9.52
CA GLU A 67 2.49 -1.65 9.26
C GLU A 67 2.00 -1.03 7.93
N PRO A 68 2.21 0.28 7.71
CA PRO A 68 1.89 0.94 6.45
C PRO A 68 2.70 0.35 5.28
N VAL A 69 2.04 0.21 4.12
CA VAL A 69 2.68 -0.22 2.88
C VAL A 69 3.29 1.02 2.20
N PRO A 70 4.62 1.10 2.04
CA PRO A 70 5.24 2.28 1.44
C PRO A 70 4.90 2.42 -0.03
N ARG A 71 4.57 3.64 -0.45
CA ARG A 71 4.24 3.98 -1.85
C ARG A 71 5.36 3.60 -2.82
N VAL A 72 6.61 3.76 -2.39
CA VAL A 72 7.81 3.45 -3.18
C VAL A 72 7.90 1.96 -3.55
N SER A 73 7.24 1.08 -2.79
CA SER A 73 7.24 -0.36 -3.06
C SER A 73 6.22 -0.81 -4.12
N LEU A 74 5.34 0.09 -4.57
CA LEU A 74 4.18 -0.22 -5.41
C LEU A 74 4.32 0.28 -6.86
N VAL A 75 5.28 1.16 -7.11
CA VAL A 75 5.51 1.77 -8.43
C VAL A 75 6.67 1.08 -9.16
N ARG A 76 6.74 1.26 -10.48
CA ARG A 76 7.86 0.74 -11.29
C ARG A 76 9.15 1.52 -11.08
N TYR A 77 9.04 2.82 -10.87
CA TYR A 77 10.13 3.78 -10.79
C TYR A 77 10.01 4.57 -9.48
N PRO A 78 10.56 4.09 -8.36
CA PRO A 78 10.42 4.73 -7.05
C PRO A 78 11.04 6.14 -6.96
N GLU A 79 12.02 6.43 -7.81
CA GLU A 79 12.72 7.71 -7.92
C GLU A 79 11.80 8.89 -8.22
N ILE A 80 10.59 8.65 -8.75
CA ILE A 80 9.57 9.68 -8.96
C ILE A 80 9.12 10.38 -7.66
N PHE A 81 9.39 9.76 -6.51
CA PHE A 81 9.09 10.35 -5.20
C PHE A 81 10.27 11.13 -4.62
N VAL A 82 11.46 11.05 -5.22
CA VAL A 82 12.64 11.83 -4.83
C VAL A 82 12.47 13.25 -5.37
N GLY A 83 12.36 14.24 -4.48
CA GLY A 83 12.10 15.65 -4.82
C GLY A 83 10.73 16.19 -4.39
N LEU A 84 9.79 15.32 -3.97
CA LEU A 84 8.49 15.73 -3.41
C LEU A 84 8.52 16.03 -1.90
N GLN A 85 9.67 15.91 -1.24
CA GLN A 85 9.84 16.16 0.20
C GLN A 85 9.94 17.66 0.57
N GLY A 86 9.75 18.59 -0.37
CA GLY A 86 9.98 20.03 -0.15
C GLY A 86 8.90 20.98 -0.66
N TRP A 87 7.67 20.51 -0.87
CA TRP A 87 6.54 21.32 -1.36
C TRP A 87 5.38 21.21 -0.37
N GLU A 88 5.61 21.65 0.88
CA GLU A 88 4.57 22.00 1.86
C GLU A 88 4.82 23.42 2.36
#